data_AF-A0A970UR26-F1
#
_entry.id   AF-A0A970UR26-F1
#
_cell.length_a   1.000
_cell.length_b   1.000
_cell.length_c   1.000
_cell.angle_alpha   90.00
_cell.angle_beta   90.00
_cell.angle_gamma   90.00
#
_symmetry.space_group_name_H-M   'P 1'
#
loop_
_entity.id
_entity.type
_entity.pdbx_description
1 polymer ?
#
loop_
_entity_poly.entity_id
_entity_poly.type
_entity_poly.pdbx_seq_one_letter_code
_entity_poly.pdbx_strand_id
1 'polypeptide(L)'
;MRKLFAFILLAGLATAALHAQPWLAKAAESPVSDGTSNYFDLKRSFDSWFENRDQGKGTGYKQFQRYLAFIEPRVYPSGEFPQDALWKAYQAKETMLKSSSVTAEWTPIGPFDYPPNWNGVRQSGIGRINCIAFHPTDPDIFYVGAPSGGVWKTTTGGNEWVTYTDQLPGLGVSDIGINPLNPDVLYMVTGDKDGGNTCPTYSFGILKSTDAGVPWEPTGLVHEVGANIRMRRILVHPTNPEILITGGSPGLYRSEDGGDNWTQIQVGNYYDLEFMPENPNVVYACTGNAIYKSTDAGVSFERVTEGLPTSGVGRIEMAVTKANPNVVYAVMSNSGSGYKGLYKSSDAGATWATQSTENEIN
;
A
#
# COMPACT_ATOMS: atom_id res chain seq x y z
N MET A 1 20.42 -46.38 56.80
CA MET A 1 19.27 -47.25 56.46
C MET A 1 18.36 -46.50 55.49
N ARG A 2 18.08 -47.13 54.34
CA ARG A 2 16.91 -47.00 53.44
C ARG A 2 16.50 -45.60 52.91
N LYS A 3 16.90 -45.40 51.64
CA LYS A 3 16.16 -44.87 50.48
C LYS A 3 14.81 -44.19 50.73
N LEU A 4 14.64 -42.97 50.19
CA LEU A 4 13.34 -42.49 49.70
C LEU A 4 13.50 -41.89 48.30
N PHE A 5 12.65 -42.35 47.39
CA PHE A 5 12.67 -42.12 45.95
C PHE A 5 12.33 -40.68 45.56
N ALA A 6 13.07 -40.12 44.59
CA ALA A 6 12.68 -38.91 43.87
C ALA A 6 11.73 -39.28 42.73
N PHE A 7 10.51 -38.76 42.76
CA PHE A 7 9.59 -38.75 41.62
C PHE A 7 9.77 -37.41 40.90
N ILE A 8 10.38 -37.43 39.71
CA ILE A 8 10.38 -36.29 38.80
C ILE A 8 9.11 -36.38 37.97
N LEU A 9 8.11 -35.55 38.29
CA LEU A 9 6.94 -35.36 37.45
C LEU A 9 7.33 -34.41 36.32
N LEU A 10 7.51 -34.93 35.11
CA LEU A 10 7.70 -34.12 33.90
C LEU A 10 6.34 -33.47 33.55
N ALA A 11 6.09 -32.27 34.04
CA ALA A 11 4.96 -31.46 33.59
C ALA A 11 5.32 -30.88 32.22
N GLY A 12 4.78 -31.47 31.15
CA GLY A 12 4.80 -30.86 29.83
C GLY A 12 4.01 -29.56 29.87
N LEU A 13 4.73 -28.43 29.79
CA LEU A 13 4.12 -27.12 29.56
C LEU A 13 3.67 -27.05 28.11
N ALA A 14 2.44 -27.52 27.85
CA ALA A 14 1.70 -27.05 26.69
C ALA A 14 1.39 -25.57 26.93
N THR A 15 2.05 -24.68 26.21
CA THR A 15 1.68 -23.26 26.17
C THR A 15 0.36 -23.14 25.43
N ALA A 16 -0.75 -23.39 26.12
CA ALA A 16 -2.04 -22.90 25.69
C ALA A 16 -2.00 -21.37 25.79
N ALA A 17 -2.13 -20.68 24.65
CA ALA A 17 -2.34 -19.25 24.65
C ALA A 17 -3.64 -18.96 25.42
N LEU A 18 -3.51 -18.50 26.67
CA LEU A 18 -4.64 -18.01 27.46
C LEU A 18 -5.10 -16.69 26.85
N HIS A 19 -6.04 -16.76 25.91
CA HIS A 19 -6.73 -15.57 25.43
C HIS A 19 -7.67 -15.09 26.53
N ALA A 20 -7.43 -13.88 27.04
CA ALA A 20 -8.30 -13.24 28.05
C ALA A 20 -9.76 -13.07 27.59
N GLN A 21 -10.02 -13.18 26.28
CA GLN A 21 -11.36 -13.16 25.68
C GLN A 21 -11.45 -14.25 24.60
N PRO A 22 -12.10 -15.41 24.86
CA PRO A 22 -12.16 -16.51 23.89
C PRO A 22 -12.85 -16.17 22.56
N TRP A 23 -13.79 -15.21 22.55
CA TRP A 23 -14.39 -14.72 21.31
C TRP A 23 -13.40 -13.90 20.46
N LEU A 24 -12.39 -13.27 21.09
CA LEU A 24 -11.31 -12.64 20.34
C LEU A 24 -10.45 -13.67 19.63
N ALA A 25 -10.28 -14.90 20.11
CA ALA A 25 -9.57 -15.91 19.32
C ALA A 25 -10.27 -16.20 17.98
N LYS A 26 -11.60 -16.05 17.92
CA LYS A 26 -12.40 -16.14 16.69
C LYS A 26 -12.58 -14.79 15.95
N ALA A 27 -12.15 -13.68 16.55
CA ALA A 27 -12.35 -12.33 16.01
C ALA A 27 -11.04 -11.54 15.76
N ALA A 28 -9.91 -12.01 16.29
CA ALA A 28 -8.58 -11.39 16.25
C ALA A 28 -7.73 -11.89 15.08
N GLU A 29 -8.06 -13.05 14.53
CA GLU A 29 -7.94 -13.26 13.10
C GLU A 29 -9.00 -12.33 12.51
N SER A 30 -8.63 -11.36 11.66
CA SER A 30 -9.66 -10.56 11.00
C SER A 30 -10.67 -11.56 10.42
N PRO A 31 -11.96 -11.56 10.77
CA PRO A 31 -12.87 -12.61 10.29
C PRO A 31 -13.06 -12.56 8.77
N VAL A 32 -12.55 -11.47 8.16
CA VAL A 32 -12.41 -11.26 6.73
C VAL A 32 -11.19 -12.00 6.15
N SER A 33 -10.19 -12.44 6.93
CA SER A 33 -8.93 -13.01 6.44
C SER A 33 -8.80 -14.54 6.53
N ASP A 34 -9.63 -15.23 7.32
CA ASP A 34 -9.51 -16.70 7.48
C ASP A 34 -10.42 -17.54 6.55
N GLY A 35 -11.42 -16.92 5.89
CA GLY A 35 -12.40 -17.62 5.04
C GLY A 35 -13.22 -18.70 5.75
N THR A 36 -13.11 -18.84 7.07
CA THR A 36 -13.68 -19.94 7.87
C THR A 36 -14.62 -19.44 8.97
N SER A 37 -14.62 -18.14 9.25
CA SER A 37 -15.49 -17.52 10.25
C SER A 37 -16.90 -17.22 9.72
N ASN A 38 -17.92 -17.89 10.29
CA ASN A 38 -19.34 -17.64 10.01
C ASN A 38 -19.91 -16.54 10.93
N TYR A 39 -20.65 -15.58 10.35
CA TYR A 39 -21.29 -14.49 11.08
C TYR A 39 -22.13 -14.97 12.28
N PHE A 40 -22.93 -16.03 12.10
CA PHE A 40 -23.82 -16.51 13.15
C PHE A 40 -23.06 -17.18 14.30
N ASP A 41 -21.96 -17.87 14.00
CA ASP A 41 -21.13 -18.49 15.03
C ASP A 41 -20.35 -17.44 15.82
N LEU A 42 -19.88 -16.39 15.13
CA LEU A 42 -19.21 -15.25 15.74
C LEU A 42 -20.16 -14.48 16.68
N LYS A 43 -21.37 -14.17 16.20
CA LYS A 43 -22.42 -13.52 17.00
C LYS A 43 -22.79 -14.37 18.23
N ARG A 44 -23.01 -15.68 18.05
CA ARG A 44 -23.34 -16.60 19.15
C ARG A 44 -22.22 -16.65 20.20
N SER A 45 -20.97 -16.72 19.76
CA SER A 45 -19.81 -16.73 20.66
C SER A 45 -19.67 -15.44 21.46
N PHE A 46 -19.95 -14.29 20.83
CA PHE A 46 -19.90 -13.00 21.50
C PHE A 46 -21.05 -12.82 22.49
N ASP A 47 -22.28 -13.16 22.08
CA ASP A 47 -23.47 -13.06 22.93
C ASP A 47 -23.29 -13.93 24.19
N SER A 48 -22.79 -15.16 24.04
CA SER A 48 -22.49 -16.06 25.16
C SER A 48 -21.42 -15.49 26.10
N TRP A 49 -20.40 -14.80 25.58
CA TRP A 49 -19.37 -14.19 26.43
C TRP A 49 -19.92 -13.01 27.23
N PHE A 50 -20.80 -12.21 26.63
CA PHE A 50 -21.39 -11.01 27.26
C PHE A 50 -22.66 -11.27 28.07
N GLU A 51 -23.21 -12.50 28.04
CA GLU A 51 -24.46 -12.88 28.72
C GLU A 51 -24.47 -12.49 30.21
N ASN A 52 -23.32 -12.59 30.89
CA ASN A 52 -23.18 -12.27 32.31
C ASN A 52 -22.06 -11.24 32.59
N ARG A 53 -21.79 -10.34 31.63
CA ARG A 53 -20.71 -9.34 31.76
C ARG A 53 -21.21 -7.93 31.53
N ASP A 54 -20.50 -6.97 32.11
CA ASP A 54 -20.75 -5.55 31.87
C ASP A 54 -20.53 -5.17 30.40
N GLN A 55 -21.41 -4.31 29.88
CA GLN A 55 -21.38 -3.79 28.51
C GLN A 55 -20.96 -2.31 28.48
N GLY A 56 -20.40 -1.82 29.59
CA GLY A 56 -19.92 -0.46 29.78
C GLY A 56 -18.74 -0.08 28.87
N LYS A 57 -18.31 1.17 29.01
CA LYS A 57 -17.22 1.75 28.22
C LYS A 57 -15.91 0.98 28.47
N GLY A 58 -15.21 0.59 27.41
CA GLY A 58 -13.90 -0.08 27.49
C GLY A 58 -13.95 -1.61 27.49
N THR A 59 -15.15 -2.22 27.50
CA THR A 59 -15.34 -3.67 27.48
C THR A 59 -15.16 -4.31 26.10
N GLY A 60 -15.17 -3.50 25.03
CA GLY A 60 -15.19 -3.95 23.64
C GLY A 60 -16.59 -4.19 23.07
N TYR A 61 -17.64 -4.14 23.92
CA TYR A 61 -19.01 -4.46 23.50
C TYR A 61 -19.50 -3.60 22.32
N LYS A 62 -19.40 -2.28 22.47
CA LYS A 62 -19.86 -1.32 21.46
C LYS A 62 -19.07 -1.43 20.15
N GLN A 63 -17.77 -1.69 20.22
CA GLN A 63 -16.91 -1.87 19.05
C GLN A 63 -17.34 -3.10 18.26
N PHE A 64 -17.60 -4.21 18.95
CA PHE A 64 -18.03 -5.44 18.30
C PHE A 64 -19.47 -5.36 17.75
N GLN A 65 -20.40 -4.70 18.45
CA GLN A 65 -21.75 -4.47 17.92
C GLN A 65 -21.73 -3.62 16.64
N ARG A 66 -20.85 -2.60 16.56
CA ARG A 66 -20.63 -1.84 15.31
C ARG A 66 -20.10 -2.73 14.20
N TYR A 67 -19.19 -3.64 14.53
CA TYR A 67 -18.68 -4.62 13.59
C TYR A 67 -19.79 -5.55 13.08
N LEU A 68 -20.63 -6.11 13.96
CA LEU A 68 -21.75 -6.96 13.55
C LEU A 68 -22.72 -6.21 12.63
N ALA A 69 -23.10 -4.98 12.97
CA ALA A 69 -23.98 -4.16 12.15
C ALA A 69 -23.36 -3.84 10.76
N PHE A 70 -22.03 -3.71 10.70
CA PHE A 70 -21.31 -3.51 9.45
C PHE A 70 -21.29 -4.78 8.58
N ILE A 71 -21.10 -5.96 9.18
CA ILE A 71 -20.95 -7.23 8.44
C ILE A 71 -22.28 -7.89 8.09
N GLU A 72 -23.33 -7.73 8.91
CA GLU A 72 -24.64 -8.36 8.69
C GLU A 72 -25.20 -8.20 7.27
N PRO A 73 -25.20 -7.03 6.63
CA PRO A 73 -25.68 -6.89 5.25
C PRO A 73 -24.69 -7.40 4.18
N ARG A 74 -23.52 -7.91 4.57
CA ARG A 74 -22.40 -8.30 3.69
C ARG A 74 -22.09 -9.80 3.72
N VAL A 75 -22.93 -10.60 4.38
CA VAL A 75 -22.83 -12.07 4.39
C VAL A 75 -23.99 -12.70 3.64
N TYR A 76 -23.79 -13.92 3.15
CA TYR A 76 -24.89 -14.71 2.59
C TYR A 76 -25.94 -15.04 3.66
N PRO A 77 -27.15 -15.49 3.27
CA PRO A 77 -28.12 -16.04 4.23
C PRO A 77 -27.56 -17.20 5.08
N SER A 78 -26.51 -17.89 4.61
CA SER A 78 -25.76 -18.91 5.35
C SER A 78 -24.83 -18.33 6.43
N GLY A 79 -24.56 -17.03 6.43
CA GLY A 79 -23.63 -16.34 7.34
C GLY A 79 -22.18 -16.32 6.86
N GLU A 80 -21.89 -16.87 5.68
CA GLU A 80 -20.54 -16.90 5.10
C GLU A 80 -20.16 -15.55 4.48
N PHE A 81 -18.90 -15.15 4.70
CA PHE A 81 -18.29 -13.97 4.09
C PHE A 81 -17.33 -14.40 2.97
N PRO A 82 -17.72 -14.33 1.69
CA PRO A 82 -16.83 -14.64 0.57
C PRO A 82 -15.78 -13.54 0.37
N GLN A 83 -14.50 -13.82 0.66
CA GLN A 83 -13.39 -12.86 0.54
C GLN A 83 -13.25 -12.27 -0.86
N ASP A 84 -13.46 -13.09 -1.88
CA ASP A 84 -13.31 -12.71 -3.28
C ASP A 84 -14.61 -12.25 -3.95
N ALA A 85 -15.74 -12.21 -3.22
CA ALA A 85 -17.03 -11.85 -3.84
C ALA A 85 -17.06 -10.42 -4.35
N LEU A 86 -16.39 -9.48 -3.70
CA LEU A 86 -16.31 -8.09 -4.18
C LEU A 86 -15.57 -8.04 -5.53
N TRP A 87 -14.45 -8.76 -5.65
CA TRP A 87 -13.69 -8.83 -6.89
C TRP A 87 -14.45 -9.58 -8.00
N LYS A 88 -15.04 -10.75 -7.67
CA LYS A 88 -15.88 -11.51 -8.59
C LYS A 88 -17.12 -10.73 -9.04
N ALA A 89 -17.75 -10.00 -8.13
CA ALA A 89 -18.91 -9.16 -8.44
C ALA A 89 -18.49 -7.99 -9.34
N TYR A 90 -17.34 -7.37 -9.09
CA TYR A 90 -16.76 -6.37 -9.98
C TYR A 90 -16.53 -6.95 -11.40
N GLN A 91 -15.85 -8.10 -11.53
CA GLN A 91 -15.62 -8.75 -12.83
C GLN A 91 -16.92 -9.14 -13.55
N ALA A 92 -17.89 -9.71 -12.82
CA ALA A 92 -19.20 -10.07 -13.35
C ALA A 92 -19.95 -8.82 -13.83
N LYS A 93 -19.87 -7.72 -13.09
CA LYS A 93 -20.46 -6.43 -13.45
C LYS A 93 -19.78 -5.84 -14.69
N GLU A 94 -18.45 -5.81 -14.77
CA GLU A 94 -17.73 -5.34 -15.96
C GLU A 94 -18.12 -6.15 -17.21
N THR A 95 -18.36 -7.46 -17.04
CA THR A 95 -18.91 -8.33 -18.10
C THR A 95 -20.34 -7.95 -18.47
N MET A 96 -21.19 -7.62 -17.51
CA MET A 96 -22.59 -7.23 -17.72
C MET A 96 -22.74 -5.80 -18.28
N LEU A 97 -21.91 -4.84 -17.87
CA LEU A 97 -21.94 -3.44 -18.34
C LEU A 97 -21.61 -3.34 -19.84
N LYS A 98 -20.82 -4.28 -20.38
CA LYS A 98 -20.64 -4.42 -21.84
C LYS A 98 -21.95 -4.65 -22.60
N SER A 99 -23.06 -4.99 -21.91
CA SER A 99 -24.37 -5.30 -22.51
C SER A 99 -25.48 -4.28 -22.21
N SER A 100 -25.22 -3.20 -21.46
CA SER A 100 -26.26 -2.22 -21.10
C SER A 100 -25.69 -0.82 -20.86
N SER A 101 -26.00 0.13 -21.74
CA SER A 101 -25.67 1.54 -21.56
C SER A 101 -26.81 2.27 -20.84
N VAL A 102 -26.82 2.27 -19.50
CA VAL A 102 -27.62 3.25 -18.76
C VAL A 102 -26.79 4.52 -18.65
N THR A 103 -27.11 5.53 -19.46
CA THR A 103 -26.50 6.87 -19.35
C THR A 103 -27.17 7.61 -18.19
N ALA A 104 -26.47 7.74 -17.08
CA ALA A 104 -26.84 8.61 -15.97
C ALA A 104 -25.84 9.79 -15.92
N GLU A 105 -26.36 11.02 -15.88
CA GLU A 105 -25.56 12.24 -15.76
C GLU A 105 -25.16 12.43 -14.29
N TRP A 106 -23.89 12.15 -13.97
CA TRP A 106 -23.33 12.38 -12.64
C TRP A 106 -22.58 13.72 -12.61
N THR A 107 -22.93 14.58 -11.65
CA THR A 107 -22.23 15.86 -11.45
C THR A 107 -21.61 15.92 -10.05
N PRO A 108 -20.35 16.39 -9.92
CA PRO A 108 -19.74 16.60 -8.61
C PRO A 108 -20.47 17.70 -7.84
N ILE A 109 -20.70 17.49 -6.54
CA ILE A 109 -21.36 18.46 -5.64
C ILE A 109 -20.38 19.22 -4.73
N GLY A 110 -19.07 19.06 -4.96
CA GLY A 110 -18.00 19.66 -4.16
C GLY A 110 -17.56 18.81 -2.96
N PRO A 111 -16.67 19.35 -2.10
CA PRO A 111 -16.20 20.74 -2.06
C PRO A 111 -15.22 21.08 -3.20
N PHE A 112 -15.43 22.23 -3.85
CA PHE A 112 -14.48 22.79 -4.83
C PHE A 112 -13.54 23.82 -4.20
N ASP A 113 -13.99 24.45 -3.11
CA ASP A 113 -13.22 25.42 -2.35
C ASP A 113 -12.57 24.77 -1.14
N TYR A 114 -11.44 25.33 -0.74
CA TYR A 114 -10.75 24.96 0.49
C TYR A 114 -11.67 25.16 1.70
N PRO A 115 -11.92 24.11 2.52
CA PRO A 115 -12.77 24.24 3.70
C PRO A 115 -12.15 25.22 4.69
N PRO A 116 -12.91 26.15 5.28
CA PRO A 116 -12.37 27.10 6.25
C PRO A 116 -11.69 26.35 7.40
N ASN A 117 -10.52 26.84 7.82
CA ASN A 117 -9.67 26.21 8.82
C ASN A 117 -10.47 25.78 10.05
N TRP A 118 -10.74 24.48 10.17
CA TRP A 118 -11.40 23.93 11.34
C TRP A 118 -10.36 23.84 12.48
N ASN A 119 -10.50 24.72 13.48
CA ASN A 119 -9.76 24.69 14.75
C ASN A 119 -8.25 25.03 14.73
N GLY A 120 -7.74 25.77 13.74
CA GLY A 120 -6.35 26.27 13.77
C GLY A 120 -5.26 25.20 13.69
N VAL A 121 -5.63 23.94 13.45
CA VAL A 121 -4.69 22.82 13.26
C VAL A 121 -4.65 22.47 11.77
N ARG A 122 -3.57 22.93 11.11
CA ARG A 122 -3.12 22.58 9.75
C ARG A 122 -4.02 23.03 8.60
N GLN A 123 -3.35 23.53 7.56
CA GLN A 123 -3.98 23.83 6.28
C GLN A 123 -4.58 22.53 5.72
N SER A 124 -5.89 22.36 5.85
CA SER A 124 -6.67 21.21 5.42
C SER A 124 -7.05 21.38 3.96
N GLY A 125 -6.17 20.95 3.05
CA GLY A 125 -6.50 20.91 1.61
C GLY A 125 -7.78 20.11 1.33
N ILE A 126 -8.37 20.27 0.14
CA ILE A 126 -9.60 19.57 -0.28
C ILE A 126 -9.42 18.05 -0.39
N GLY A 127 -8.19 17.55 -0.37
CA GLY A 127 -7.87 16.13 -0.40
C GLY A 127 -6.37 15.89 -0.39
N ARG A 128 -5.98 14.62 -0.31
CA ARG A 128 -4.58 14.17 -0.45
C ARG A 128 -4.42 13.43 -1.77
N ILE A 129 -3.31 13.67 -2.46
CA ILE A 129 -2.84 12.92 -3.62
C ILE A 129 -1.58 12.15 -3.21
N ASN A 130 -1.48 10.91 -3.62
CA ASN A 130 -0.33 10.05 -3.34
C ASN A 130 0.71 10.10 -4.47
N CYS A 131 0.26 10.16 -5.73
CA CYS A 131 1.12 10.12 -6.89
C CYS A 131 0.56 10.92 -8.07
N ILE A 132 1.46 11.29 -8.98
CA ILE A 132 1.16 11.89 -10.28
C ILE A 132 2.05 11.18 -11.31
N ALA A 133 1.47 10.73 -12.42
CA ALA A 133 2.17 10.06 -13.50
C ALA A 133 1.89 10.77 -14.84
N PHE A 134 2.94 11.30 -15.46
CA PHE A 134 2.85 12.03 -16.72
C PHE A 134 3.01 11.11 -17.92
N HIS A 135 2.22 11.35 -18.95
CA HIS A 135 2.42 10.72 -20.25
C HIS A 135 3.83 11.10 -20.80
N PRO A 136 4.57 10.15 -21.39
CA PRO A 136 5.99 10.35 -21.71
C PRO A 136 6.25 11.42 -22.79
N THR A 137 5.26 11.74 -23.61
CA THR A 137 5.40 12.65 -24.75
C THR A 137 4.36 13.77 -24.81
N ASP A 138 3.32 13.72 -23.97
CA ASP A 138 2.20 14.66 -24.01
C ASP A 138 1.97 15.25 -22.61
N PRO A 139 2.31 16.52 -22.36
CA PRO A 139 2.18 17.13 -21.04
C PRO A 139 0.71 17.36 -20.63
N ASP A 140 -0.24 17.34 -21.57
CA ASP A 140 -1.65 17.55 -21.26
C ASP A 140 -2.31 16.26 -20.74
N ILE A 141 -1.65 15.11 -20.90
CA ILE A 141 -2.10 13.80 -20.44
C ILE A 141 -1.33 13.39 -19.20
N PHE A 142 -2.03 13.30 -18.07
CA PHE A 142 -1.46 12.74 -16.85
C PHE A 142 -2.53 12.15 -15.94
N TYR A 143 -2.06 11.32 -15.02
CA TYR A 143 -2.87 10.57 -14.09
C TYR A 143 -2.52 10.96 -12.67
N VAL A 144 -3.50 11.02 -11.78
CA VAL A 144 -3.30 11.24 -10.34
C VAL A 144 -3.96 10.11 -9.56
N GLY A 145 -3.28 9.66 -8.51
CA GLY A 145 -3.77 8.62 -7.62
C GLY A 145 -4.05 9.18 -6.23
N ALA A 146 -5.24 8.88 -5.69
CA ALA A 146 -5.64 9.29 -4.36
C ALA A 146 -5.64 8.11 -3.36
N PRO A 147 -5.42 8.37 -2.05
CA PRO A 147 -5.42 7.35 -0.99
C PRO A 147 -6.68 6.49 -0.89
N SER A 148 -7.83 7.07 -1.22
CA SER A 148 -9.15 6.42 -1.18
C SER A 148 -10.10 7.04 -2.22
N GLY A 149 -9.56 7.58 -3.31
CA GLY A 149 -10.31 8.35 -4.30
C GLY A 149 -10.10 7.89 -5.75
N GLY A 150 -9.39 6.77 -5.95
CA GLY A 150 -9.18 6.17 -7.25
C GLY A 150 -8.11 6.86 -8.10
N VAL A 151 -8.09 6.50 -9.38
CA VAL A 151 -7.26 7.12 -10.41
C VAL A 151 -8.10 8.12 -11.20
N TRP A 152 -7.54 9.30 -11.39
CA TRP A 152 -8.12 10.35 -12.23
C TRP A 152 -7.17 10.65 -13.38
N LYS A 153 -7.72 10.78 -14.58
CA LYS A 153 -7.01 11.10 -15.82
C LYS A 153 -7.44 12.47 -16.30
N THR A 154 -6.49 13.26 -16.77
CA THR A 154 -6.76 14.45 -17.58
C THR A 154 -6.14 14.29 -18.95
N THR A 155 -6.72 14.97 -19.94
CA THR A 155 -6.19 15.11 -21.31
C THR A 155 -6.16 16.59 -21.75
N THR A 156 -6.34 17.50 -20.79
CA THR A 156 -6.51 18.94 -21.01
C THR A 156 -5.56 19.75 -20.12
N GLY A 157 -4.47 19.14 -19.65
CA GLY A 157 -3.50 19.82 -18.78
C GLY A 157 -4.03 20.08 -17.36
N GLY A 158 -5.02 19.30 -16.91
CA GLY A 158 -5.60 19.41 -15.56
C GLY A 158 -6.84 20.30 -15.45
N ASN A 159 -7.37 20.79 -16.57
CA ASN A 159 -8.62 21.57 -16.58
C ASN A 159 -9.86 20.69 -16.38
N GLU A 160 -9.85 19.49 -16.95
CA GLU A 160 -10.93 18.50 -16.87
C GLU A 160 -10.37 17.16 -16.44
N TRP A 161 -11.16 16.42 -15.67
CA TRP A 161 -10.77 15.16 -15.05
C TRP A 161 -11.86 14.11 -15.21
N VAL A 162 -11.45 12.90 -15.58
CA VAL A 162 -12.32 11.74 -15.66
C VAL A 162 -11.78 10.63 -14.77
N THR A 163 -12.66 9.83 -14.19
CA THR A 163 -12.31 8.60 -13.48
C THR A 163 -13.20 7.45 -13.96
N TYR A 164 -12.61 6.27 -13.97
CA TYR A 164 -13.29 5.00 -14.29
C TYR A 164 -13.03 3.97 -13.18
N THR A 165 -12.55 4.45 -12.02
CA THR A 165 -12.15 3.59 -10.91
C THR A 165 -13.18 3.51 -9.79
N ASP A 166 -14.33 4.20 -9.92
CA ASP A 166 -15.41 4.27 -8.93
C ASP A 166 -15.95 2.91 -8.49
N GLN A 167 -15.67 1.88 -9.28
CA GLN A 167 -16.21 0.52 -9.12
C GLN A 167 -15.14 -0.47 -8.67
N LEU A 168 -13.89 -0.04 -8.52
CA LEU A 168 -12.84 -0.90 -7.98
C LEU A 168 -13.21 -1.31 -6.54
N PRO A 169 -12.94 -2.57 -6.15
CA PRO A 169 -13.18 -3.04 -4.78
C PRO A 169 -12.46 -2.24 -3.69
N GLY A 170 -11.36 -1.57 -4.05
CA GLY A 170 -10.70 -0.57 -3.23
C GLY A 170 -10.22 0.60 -4.08
N LEU A 171 -10.45 1.82 -3.59
CA LEU A 171 -10.12 3.07 -4.29
C LEU A 171 -8.74 3.63 -3.92
N GLY A 172 -7.92 2.88 -3.19
CA GLY A 172 -6.60 3.34 -2.78
C GLY A 172 -5.59 3.19 -3.89
N VAL A 173 -4.88 4.29 -4.19
CA VAL A 173 -3.79 4.31 -5.15
C VAL A 173 -2.53 4.85 -4.48
N SER A 174 -1.49 4.03 -4.41
CA SER A 174 -0.18 4.41 -3.87
C SER A 174 0.71 5.02 -4.94
N ASP A 175 0.72 4.42 -6.14
CA ASP A 175 1.57 4.84 -7.25
C ASP A 175 1.00 4.37 -8.60
N ILE A 176 1.43 5.02 -9.68
CA ILE A 176 1.05 4.70 -11.05
C ILE A 176 2.31 4.65 -11.91
N GLY A 177 2.58 3.50 -12.54
CA GLY A 177 3.64 3.33 -13.52
C GLY A 177 3.09 3.36 -14.94
N ILE A 178 3.70 4.15 -15.83
CA ILE A 178 3.34 4.21 -17.25
C ILE A 178 4.43 3.54 -18.07
N ASN A 179 4.04 2.69 -19.01
CA ASN A 179 4.98 2.14 -19.97
C ASN A 179 5.44 3.25 -20.94
N PRO A 180 6.74 3.60 -20.96
CA PRO A 180 7.23 4.72 -21.76
C PRO A 180 7.29 4.42 -23.27
N LEU A 181 7.25 3.15 -23.67
CA LEU A 181 7.23 2.73 -25.08
C LEU A 181 5.80 2.52 -25.60
N ASN A 182 4.84 2.27 -24.71
CA ASN A 182 3.42 2.16 -25.03
C ASN A 182 2.58 2.78 -23.88
N PRO A 183 2.24 4.07 -23.94
CA PRO A 183 1.57 4.78 -22.85
C PRO A 183 0.15 4.31 -22.53
N ASP A 184 -0.45 3.48 -23.38
CA ASP A 184 -1.75 2.84 -23.10
C ASP A 184 -1.61 1.70 -22.07
N VAL A 185 -0.39 1.21 -21.84
CA VAL A 185 -0.09 0.24 -20.80
C VAL A 185 0.30 0.95 -19.51
N LEU A 186 -0.51 0.78 -18.48
CA LEU A 186 -0.30 1.35 -17.15
C LEU A 186 -0.35 0.29 -16.07
N TYR A 187 0.30 0.58 -14.96
CA TYR A 187 0.28 -0.22 -13.74
C TYR A 187 -0.17 0.63 -12.56
N MET A 188 -1.06 0.11 -11.74
CA MET A 188 -1.56 0.74 -10.53
C MET A 188 -1.09 -0.04 -9.31
N VAL A 189 -0.40 0.65 -8.40
CA VAL A 189 -0.13 0.12 -7.06
C VAL A 189 -1.32 0.45 -6.18
N THR A 190 -2.05 -0.57 -5.76
CA THR A 190 -3.25 -0.38 -4.93
C THR A 190 -2.89 -0.09 -3.48
N GLY A 191 -3.78 0.60 -2.77
CA GLY A 191 -3.65 0.95 -1.35
C GLY A 191 -3.17 2.37 -1.10
N ASP A 192 -2.83 2.66 0.16
CA ASP A 192 -2.34 3.95 0.60
C ASP A 192 -1.00 3.82 1.31
N LYS A 193 0.07 4.18 0.58
CA LYS A 193 1.46 4.11 1.05
C LYS A 193 1.71 4.90 2.34
N ASP A 194 0.92 5.95 2.57
CA ASP A 194 1.03 6.87 3.71
C ASP A 194 -0.17 6.77 4.68
N GLY A 195 -0.96 5.71 4.54
CA GLY A 195 -2.14 5.46 5.36
C GLY A 195 -1.79 5.11 6.79
N GLY A 196 -2.28 5.92 7.73
CA GLY A 196 -2.19 5.65 9.16
C GLY A 196 -3.07 4.48 9.60
N ASN A 197 -2.86 4.01 10.83
CA ASN A 197 -3.57 2.84 11.38
C ASN A 197 -5.08 3.06 11.61
N THR A 198 -5.58 4.29 11.45
CA THR A 198 -6.97 4.66 11.76
C THR A 198 -7.92 4.55 10.56
N CYS A 199 -7.40 4.57 9.33
CA CYS A 199 -8.19 4.33 8.11
C CYS A 199 -7.28 3.82 6.98
N PRO A 200 -6.70 2.61 7.10
CA PRO A 200 -5.79 2.10 6.09
C PRO A 200 -6.60 1.54 4.90
N THR A 201 -6.35 2.06 3.70
CA THR A 201 -6.63 1.33 2.46
C THR A 201 -5.40 0.47 2.18
N TYR A 202 -5.47 -0.81 2.53
CA TYR A 202 -4.38 -1.74 2.27
C TYR A 202 -4.33 -2.14 0.80
N SER A 203 -3.13 -2.47 0.34
CA SER A 203 -2.91 -2.97 -1.01
C SER A 203 -3.46 -4.38 -1.14
N PHE A 204 -4.14 -4.63 -2.25
CA PHE A 204 -4.56 -5.96 -2.69
C PHE A 204 -3.73 -6.43 -3.92
N GLY A 205 -2.63 -5.71 -4.21
CA GLY A 205 -1.70 -6.05 -5.28
C GLY A 205 -1.51 -4.95 -6.31
N ILE A 206 -0.98 -5.35 -7.47
CA ILE A 206 -0.75 -4.49 -8.63
C ILE A 206 -1.80 -4.81 -9.69
N LEU A 207 -2.44 -3.76 -10.23
CA LEU A 207 -3.34 -3.87 -11.37
C LEU A 207 -2.64 -3.36 -12.63
N LYS A 208 -3.03 -3.88 -13.80
CA LYS A 208 -2.55 -3.49 -15.12
C LYS A 208 -3.73 -3.07 -15.98
N SER A 209 -3.54 -2.01 -16.76
CA SER A 209 -4.42 -1.60 -17.84
C SER A 209 -3.62 -1.67 -19.13
N THR A 210 -4.25 -2.08 -20.23
CA THR A 210 -3.67 -2.07 -21.58
C THR A 210 -4.37 -1.09 -22.53
N ASP A 211 -5.32 -0.31 -22.02
CA ASP A 211 -6.07 0.68 -22.80
C ASP A 211 -6.25 1.98 -21.98
N ALA A 212 -5.11 2.62 -21.68
CA ALA A 212 -5.01 3.97 -21.13
C ALA A 212 -5.79 4.24 -19.81
N GLY A 213 -5.89 3.21 -18.97
CA GLY A 213 -6.44 3.26 -17.61
C GLY A 213 -7.81 2.59 -17.46
N VAL A 214 -8.33 1.91 -18.49
CA VAL A 214 -9.63 1.22 -18.46
C VAL A 214 -9.64 0.01 -19.42
N PRO A 215 -9.94 -1.22 -18.99
CA PRO A 215 -10.15 -1.68 -17.62
C PRO A 215 -8.84 -1.90 -16.86
N TRP A 216 -8.95 -2.04 -15.54
CA TRP A 216 -7.86 -2.50 -14.67
C TRP A 216 -8.05 -3.97 -14.30
N GLU A 217 -7.05 -4.79 -14.62
CA GLU A 217 -7.03 -6.23 -14.33
C GLU A 217 -5.88 -6.58 -13.38
N PRO A 218 -5.98 -7.65 -12.57
CA PRO A 218 -4.92 -8.04 -11.66
C PRO A 218 -3.70 -8.57 -12.42
N THR A 219 -2.53 -8.23 -11.91
CA THR A 219 -1.25 -8.84 -12.33
C THR A 219 -1.01 -10.15 -11.57
N GLY A 220 0.15 -10.79 -11.76
CA GLY A 220 0.58 -11.93 -10.94
C GLY A 220 0.87 -11.59 -9.47
N LEU A 221 0.99 -10.30 -9.12
CA LEU A 221 1.22 -9.86 -7.73
C LEU A 221 -0.10 -9.38 -7.12
N VAL A 222 -0.85 -10.33 -6.57
CA VAL A 222 -2.09 -10.11 -5.82
C VAL A 222 -1.91 -10.48 -4.36
N HIS A 223 -2.66 -9.81 -3.49
CA HIS A 223 -2.62 -10.03 -2.05
C HIS A 223 -4.02 -10.26 -1.51
N GLU A 224 -4.10 -11.12 -0.49
CA GLU A 224 -5.35 -11.37 0.22
C GLU A 224 -5.88 -10.10 0.89
N VAL A 225 -7.19 -9.92 0.81
CA VAL A 225 -7.88 -8.83 1.50
C VAL A 225 -7.71 -9.01 3.01
N GLY A 226 -7.17 -8.00 3.69
CA GLY A 226 -6.89 -8.06 5.13
C GLY A 226 -5.48 -8.50 5.50
N ALA A 227 -4.59 -8.77 4.54
CA ALA A 227 -3.18 -9.04 4.79
C ALA A 227 -2.40 -7.83 5.38
N ASN A 228 -3.03 -6.67 5.46
CA ASN A 228 -2.47 -5.41 5.98
C ASN A 228 -1.19 -4.96 5.24
N ILE A 229 -1.10 -5.29 3.95
CA ILE A 229 0.06 -5.01 3.09
C ILE A 229 0.00 -3.57 2.57
N ARG A 230 1.16 -2.91 2.53
CA ARG A 230 1.34 -1.61 1.87
C ARG A 230 2.36 -1.73 0.74
N MET A 231 1.87 -1.75 -0.49
CA MET A 231 2.70 -1.53 -1.67
C MET A 231 2.77 -0.03 -1.94
N ARG A 232 3.93 0.46 -2.39
CA ARG A 232 4.22 1.91 -2.35
C ARG A 232 4.66 2.52 -3.66
N ARG A 233 5.50 1.82 -4.43
CA ARG A 233 6.13 2.36 -5.63
C ARG A 233 6.23 1.28 -6.70
N ILE A 234 6.06 1.66 -7.96
CA ILE A 234 6.33 0.77 -9.10
C ILE A 234 7.17 1.51 -10.14
N LEU A 235 8.18 0.83 -10.63
CA LEU A 235 9.06 1.27 -11.69
C LEU A 235 8.82 0.42 -12.94
N VAL A 236 8.65 1.08 -14.08
CA VAL A 236 8.59 0.45 -15.40
C VAL A 236 9.88 0.75 -16.14
N HIS A 237 10.61 -0.28 -16.55
CA HIS A 237 11.94 -0.09 -17.13
C HIS A 237 11.86 0.66 -18.48
N PRO A 238 12.68 1.71 -18.68
CA PRO A 238 12.44 2.71 -19.72
C PRO A 238 12.67 2.23 -21.15
N THR A 239 13.47 1.18 -21.35
CA THR A 239 13.80 0.61 -22.67
C THR A 239 13.38 -0.85 -22.82
N ASN A 240 12.84 -1.46 -21.76
CA ASN A 240 12.35 -2.84 -21.77
C ASN A 240 11.17 -2.95 -20.78
N PRO A 241 9.97 -2.53 -21.16
CA PRO A 241 8.82 -2.41 -20.26
C PRO A 241 8.29 -3.73 -19.69
N GLU A 242 8.84 -4.87 -20.12
CA GLU A 242 8.60 -6.17 -19.49
C GLU A 242 9.26 -6.27 -18.12
N ILE A 243 10.33 -5.50 -17.88
CA ILE A 243 10.98 -5.42 -16.57
C ILE A 243 10.24 -4.41 -15.69
N LEU A 244 9.64 -4.91 -14.62
CA LEU A 244 8.99 -4.09 -13.59
C LEU A 244 9.65 -4.33 -12.25
N ILE A 245 9.74 -3.29 -11.42
CA ILE A 245 10.22 -3.41 -10.04
C ILE A 245 9.23 -2.69 -9.13
N THR A 246 8.77 -3.35 -8.06
CA THR A 246 7.90 -2.72 -7.07
C THR A 246 8.40 -3.00 -5.65
N GLY A 247 8.08 -2.10 -4.74
CA GLY A 247 8.45 -2.20 -3.34
C GLY A 247 7.30 -1.88 -2.39
N GLY A 248 7.32 -2.55 -1.25
CA GLY A 248 6.33 -2.36 -0.20
C GLY A 248 6.77 -2.91 1.14
N SER A 249 5.80 -3.07 2.05
CA SER A 249 6.00 -3.66 3.37
C SER A 249 6.47 -5.12 3.38
N PRO A 250 6.16 -5.96 2.37
CA PRO A 250 6.66 -7.34 2.35
C PRO A 250 8.07 -7.46 1.76
N GLY A 251 8.42 -6.59 0.80
CA GLY A 251 9.74 -6.62 0.16
C GLY A 251 9.79 -5.89 -1.18
N LEU A 252 10.89 -6.12 -1.88
CA LEU A 252 11.10 -5.80 -3.29
C LEU A 252 10.70 -6.99 -4.17
N TYR A 253 9.98 -6.70 -5.24
CA TYR A 253 9.55 -7.67 -6.23
C TYR A 253 9.97 -7.19 -7.62
N ARG A 254 10.29 -8.14 -8.50
CA ARG A 254 10.58 -7.87 -9.90
C ARG A 254 9.88 -8.86 -10.82
N SER A 255 9.43 -8.35 -11.96
CA SER A 255 8.85 -9.10 -13.06
C SER A 255 9.73 -8.93 -14.30
N GLU A 256 9.71 -9.92 -15.18
CA GLU A 256 10.41 -9.91 -16.49
C GLU A 256 9.44 -10.10 -17.67
N ASP A 257 8.14 -10.07 -17.40
CA ASP A 257 7.05 -10.38 -18.33
C ASP A 257 5.86 -9.42 -18.15
N GLY A 258 6.17 -8.16 -17.86
CA GLY A 258 5.15 -7.10 -17.84
C GLY A 258 4.11 -7.29 -16.75
N GLY A 259 4.51 -7.91 -15.63
CA GLY A 259 3.71 -8.09 -14.43
C GLY A 259 2.97 -9.42 -14.35
N ASP A 260 3.09 -10.31 -15.33
CA ASP A 260 2.37 -11.58 -15.30
C ASP A 260 2.92 -12.53 -14.21
N ASN A 261 4.24 -12.52 -13.99
CA ASN A 261 4.90 -13.24 -12.90
C ASN A 261 5.85 -12.33 -12.13
N TRP A 262 5.95 -12.55 -10.82
CA TRP A 262 6.79 -11.74 -9.91
C TRP A 262 7.66 -12.62 -9.04
N THR A 263 8.93 -12.22 -8.91
CA THR A 263 9.90 -12.82 -7.98
C THR A 263 10.18 -11.84 -6.85
N GLN A 264 10.07 -12.29 -5.60
CA GLN A 264 10.51 -11.50 -4.45
C GLN A 264 12.04 -11.52 -4.37
N ILE A 265 12.68 -10.38 -4.63
CA ILE A 265 14.14 -10.24 -4.65
C ILE A 265 14.68 -10.15 -3.23
N GLN A 266 14.01 -9.38 -2.38
CA GLN A 266 14.49 -9.08 -1.04
C GLN A 266 13.34 -8.77 -0.09
N VAL A 267 13.33 -9.43 1.06
CA VAL A 267 12.38 -9.15 2.15
C VAL A 267 12.74 -7.83 2.83
N GLY A 268 11.72 -7.03 3.18
CA GLY A 268 11.92 -5.77 3.89
C GLY A 268 10.75 -4.81 3.70
N ASN A 269 10.83 -3.65 4.36
CA ASN A 269 9.82 -2.60 4.24
C ASN A 269 10.38 -1.43 3.44
N TYR A 270 10.13 -1.44 2.13
CA TYR A 270 10.65 -0.47 1.17
C TYR A 270 9.66 0.68 0.95
N TYR A 271 10.18 1.91 0.98
CA TYR A 271 9.42 3.14 0.87
C TYR A 271 9.45 3.72 -0.52
N ASP A 272 10.63 3.78 -1.11
CA ASP A 272 10.85 4.44 -2.39
C ASP A 272 11.86 3.67 -3.26
N LEU A 273 11.72 3.85 -4.57
CA LEU A 273 12.51 3.21 -5.60
C LEU A 273 12.69 4.20 -6.76
N GLU A 274 13.90 4.28 -7.31
CA GLU A 274 14.20 5.14 -8.45
C GLU A 274 15.18 4.47 -9.41
N PHE A 275 14.93 4.55 -10.72
CA PHE A 275 15.93 4.20 -11.74
C PHE A 275 16.95 5.31 -11.87
N MET A 276 18.23 4.98 -12.01
CA MET A 276 19.20 5.96 -12.50
C MET A 276 18.78 6.39 -13.92
N PRO A 277 18.62 7.70 -14.17
CA PRO A 277 18.28 8.19 -15.50
C PRO A 277 19.32 7.74 -16.52
N GLU A 278 18.87 7.35 -17.72
CA GLU A 278 19.73 6.89 -18.83
C GLU A 278 20.50 5.57 -18.59
N ASN A 279 20.52 5.04 -17.36
CA ASN A 279 21.13 3.75 -17.04
C ASN A 279 20.24 2.93 -16.09
N PRO A 280 19.16 2.31 -16.60
CA PRO A 280 18.20 1.58 -15.76
C PRO A 280 18.75 0.27 -15.17
N ASN A 281 19.98 -0.13 -15.48
CA ASN A 281 20.67 -1.18 -14.73
C ASN A 281 20.95 -0.76 -13.30
N VAL A 282 21.09 0.55 -13.05
CA VAL A 282 21.26 1.08 -11.69
C VAL A 282 19.89 1.44 -11.14
N VAL A 283 19.55 0.80 -10.01
CA VAL A 283 18.29 1.03 -9.29
C VAL A 283 18.60 1.38 -7.85
N TYR A 284 17.97 2.43 -7.35
CA TYR A 284 18.02 2.80 -5.94
C TYR A 284 16.75 2.33 -5.27
N ALA A 285 16.87 1.78 -4.06
CA ALA A 285 15.74 1.46 -3.21
C ALA A 285 16.04 1.89 -1.77
N CYS A 286 15.04 2.28 -1.00
CA CYS A 286 15.24 2.59 0.40
C CYS A 286 14.22 1.90 1.30
N THR A 287 14.68 1.47 2.47
CA THR A 287 13.80 1.17 3.61
C THR A 287 13.67 2.42 4.48
N GLY A 288 12.96 2.31 5.60
CA GLY A 288 12.82 3.44 6.53
C GLY A 288 14.15 3.98 7.09
N ASN A 289 15.24 3.20 7.03
CA ASN A 289 16.51 3.57 7.64
C ASN A 289 17.77 3.15 6.86
N ALA A 290 17.64 2.62 5.64
CA ALA A 290 18.77 2.21 4.83
C ALA A 290 18.51 2.47 3.35
N ILE A 291 19.57 2.78 2.61
CA ILE A 291 19.57 2.88 1.15
C ILE A 291 20.25 1.65 0.58
N TYR A 292 19.72 1.15 -0.52
CA TYR A 292 20.18 0.01 -1.29
C TYR A 292 20.39 0.42 -2.74
N LYS A 293 21.33 -0.22 -3.41
CA LYS A 293 21.66 0.00 -4.81
C LYS A 293 21.77 -1.34 -5.53
N SER A 294 21.15 -1.42 -6.70
CA SER A 294 21.35 -2.46 -7.70
C SER A 294 22.23 -1.92 -8.83
N THR A 295 22.99 -2.81 -9.49
CA THR A 295 23.71 -2.51 -10.73
C THR A 295 23.37 -3.50 -11.86
N ASP A 296 22.34 -4.31 -11.66
CA ASP A 296 21.90 -5.42 -12.51
C ASP A 296 20.38 -5.36 -12.79
N ALA A 297 19.84 -4.14 -12.97
CA ALA A 297 18.43 -3.88 -13.27
C ALA A 297 17.45 -4.48 -12.24
N GLY A 298 17.84 -4.42 -10.96
CA GLY A 298 17.06 -4.87 -9.83
C GLY A 298 17.07 -6.37 -9.60
N VAL A 299 17.98 -7.14 -10.22
CA VAL A 299 18.12 -8.57 -9.93
C VAL A 299 18.67 -8.80 -8.51
N SER A 300 19.57 -7.93 -8.05
CA SER A 300 20.07 -7.94 -6.68
C SER A 300 20.32 -6.51 -6.16
N PHE A 301 20.30 -6.36 -4.83
CA PHE A 301 20.47 -5.07 -4.17
C PHE A 301 21.49 -5.19 -3.02
N GLU A 302 22.41 -4.23 -2.97
CA GLU A 302 23.41 -4.12 -1.92
C GLU A 302 23.16 -2.87 -1.07
N ARG A 303 23.37 -3.00 0.24
CA ARG A 303 23.19 -1.86 1.16
C ARG A 303 24.34 -0.87 1.01
N VAL A 304 23.99 0.41 0.89
CA VAL A 304 24.95 1.53 0.90
C VAL A 304 25.07 2.07 2.32
N THR A 305 26.31 2.32 2.76
CA THR A 305 26.59 2.84 4.12
C THR A 305 27.50 4.06 4.15
N GLU A 306 28.32 4.26 3.12
CA GLU A 306 29.35 5.31 3.13
C GLU A 306 28.71 6.71 3.10
N GLY A 307 29.04 7.54 4.09
CA GLY A 307 28.51 8.90 4.22
C GLY A 307 27.04 9.01 4.68
N LEU A 308 26.42 7.89 5.06
CA LEU A 308 25.05 7.84 5.56
C LEU A 308 24.99 7.69 7.09
N PRO A 309 23.94 8.22 7.76
CA PRO A 309 23.77 8.07 9.20
C PRO A 309 23.50 6.61 9.58
N THR A 310 24.13 6.14 10.66
CA THR A 310 23.97 4.76 11.15
C THR A 310 22.80 4.58 12.12
N SER A 311 22.22 5.67 12.63
CA SER A 311 21.10 5.63 13.58
C SER A 311 20.21 6.86 13.53
N GLY A 312 19.03 6.76 14.16
CA GLY A 312 18.06 7.84 14.30
C GLY A 312 17.44 8.29 12.98
N VAL A 313 17.33 7.38 12.00
CA VAL A 313 16.59 7.58 10.74
C VAL A 313 15.22 6.92 10.89
N GLY A 314 14.16 7.64 10.54
CA GLY A 314 12.78 7.16 10.61
C GLY A 314 12.18 6.80 9.25
N ARG A 315 12.46 7.61 8.23
CA ARG A 315 12.01 7.42 6.85
C ARG A 315 13.02 8.04 5.89
N ILE A 316 13.10 7.47 4.69
CA ILE A 316 13.92 7.96 3.58
C ILE A 316 13.01 8.05 2.35
N GLU A 317 13.13 9.13 1.59
CA GLU A 317 12.60 9.28 0.23
C GLU A 317 13.75 9.76 -0.67
N MET A 318 13.76 9.36 -1.93
CA MET A 318 14.86 9.61 -2.86
C MET A 318 14.39 10.34 -4.11
N ALA A 319 15.34 10.98 -4.79
CA ALA A 319 15.08 11.59 -6.09
C ALA A 319 16.34 11.57 -6.96
N VAL A 320 16.14 11.40 -8.25
CA VAL A 320 17.18 11.40 -9.30
C VAL A 320 16.87 12.48 -10.34
N THR A 321 17.82 12.80 -11.21
CA THR A 321 17.60 13.79 -12.27
C THR A 321 18.33 13.45 -13.57
N LYS A 322 17.66 13.62 -14.71
CA LYS A 322 18.27 13.50 -16.05
C LYS A 322 19.37 14.55 -16.29
N ALA A 323 19.33 15.69 -15.60
CA ALA A 323 20.33 16.74 -15.76
C ALA A 323 21.74 16.30 -15.31
N ASN A 324 21.80 15.34 -14.38
CA ASN A 324 23.04 14.69 -13.99
C ASN A 324 22.70 13.30 -13.40
N PRO A 325 22.76 12.23 -14.21
CA PRO A 325 22.42 10.87 -13.78
C PRO A 325 23.20 10.36 -12.57
N ASN A 326 24.40 10.88 -12.31
CA ASN A 326 25.21 10.48 -11.16
C ASN A 326 24.74 11.11 -9.84
N VAL A 327 23.82 12.07 -9.89
CA VAL A 327 23.31 12.74 -8.69
C VAL A 327 22.05 12.04 -8.19
N VAL A 328 22.09 11.67 -6.91
CA VAL A 328 20.93 11.14 -6.18
C VAL A 328 20.77 11.94 -4.90
N TYR A 329 19.56 12.39 -4.63
CA TYR A 329 19.19 13.04 -3.37
C TYR A 329 18.41 12.07 -2.50
N ALA A 330 18.60 12.18 -1.19
CA ALA A 330 17.82 11.46 -0.19
C ALA A 330 17.41 12.44 0.92
N VAL A 331 16.11 12.56 1.14
CA VAL A 331 15.57 13.31 2.29
C VAL A 331 15.22 12.32 3.39
N MET A 332 15.62 12.65 4.62
CA MET A 332 15.45 11.75 5.76
C MET A 332 14.66 12.41 6.88
N SER A 333 13.77 11.63 7.49
CA SER A 333 13.18 11.97 8.79
C SER A 333 13.97 11.30 9.92
N ASN A 334 13.85 11.84 11.13
CA ASN A 334 14.32 11.20 12.35
C ASN A 334 13.23 10.25 12.88
N SER A 335 13.58 9.43 13.87
CA SER A 335 12.65 8.45 14.47
C SER A 335 11.46 9.09 15.21
N GLY A 336 11.54 10.38 15.52
CA GLY A 336 10.45 11.19 16.09
C GLY A 336 9.57 11.86 15.05
N SER A 337 9.66 11.48 13.77
CA SER A 337 8.91 12.07 12.65
C SER A 337 9.27 13.55 12.34
N GLY A 338 10.39 14.05 12.85
CA GLY A 338 10.94 15.35 12.46
C GLY A 338 11.88 15.24 11.26
N TYR A 339 12.21 16.37 10.63
CA TYR A 339 13.28 16.42 9.62
C TYR A 339 14.62 16.01 10.24
N LYS A 340 15.41 15.22 9.51
CA LYS A 340 16.77 14.81 9.90
C LYS A 340 17.83 15.46 9.02
N GLY A 341 17.60 15.47 7.72
CA GLY A 341 18.52 16.10 6.79
C GLY A 341 18.29 15.72 5.33
N LEU A 342 18.92 16.51 4.47
CA LEU A 342 19.05 16.27 3.04
C LEU A 342 20.46 15.76 2.77
N TYR A 343 20.54 14.63 2.08
CA TYR A 343 21.78 13.99 1.68
C TYR A 343 21.86 13.96 0.16
N LYS A 344 23.08 14.03 -0.36
CA LYS A 344 23.35 13.97 -1.80
C LYS A 344 24.50 13.03 -2.07
N SER A 345 24.34 12.16 -3.05
CA SER A 345 25.43 11.47 -3.73
C SER A 345 25.71 12.17 -5.06
N SER A 346 26.99 12.22 -5.45
CA SER A 346 27.43 12.73 -6.78
C SER A 346 28.13 11.65 -7.62
N ASP A 347 28.11 10.39 -7.16
CA ASP A 347 28.79 9.23 -7.75
C ASP A 347 27.84 8.03 -7.91
N ALA A 348 26.62 8.33 -8.33
CA ALA A 348 25.55 7.36 -8.58
C ALA A 348 25.22 6.51 -7.35
N GLY A 349 25.17 7.12 -6.17
CA GLY A 349 24.77 6.50 -4.91
C GLY A 349 25.85 5.65 -4.23
N ALA A 350 27.13 5.77 -4.62
CA ALA A 350 28.21 5.02 -3.98
C ALA A 350 28.64 5.65 -2.65
N THR A 351 28.76 6.98 -2.61
CA THR A 351 29.06 7.75 -1.40
C THR A 351 28.08 8.93 -1.24
N TRP A 352 27.85 9.34 0.00
CA TRP A 352 26.87 10.37 0.34
C TRP A 352 27.49 11.50 1.17
N ALA A 353 27.00 12.72 0.96
CA ALA A 353 27.37 13.89 1.73
C ALA A 353 26.12 14.59 2.24
N THR A 354 26.14 14.99 3.52
CA THR A 354 25.06 15.79 4.12
C THR A 354 25.06 17.18 3.49
N GLN A 355 23.91 17.65 3.01
CA GLN A 355 23.72 18.98 2.43
C GLN A 355 23.11 19.95 3.43
N SER A 356 22.14 19.49 4.22
CA SER A 356 21.54 20.28 5.30
C SER A 356 20.99 19.37 6.39
N THR A 357 21.10 19.81 7.64
CA THR A 357 20.43 19.21 8.81
C THR A 357 19.46 20.18 9.47
N GLU A 358 19.31 21.39 8.90
CA GLU A 358 18.41 22.42 9.40
C GLU A 358 17.18 22.54 8.50
N ASN A 359 16.07 22.97 9.07
CA ASN A 359 14.80 23.12 8.35
C ASN A 359 14.82 24.30 7.34
N GLU A 360 15.93 25.02 7.24
CA GLU A 360 16.11 26.17 6.35
C GLU A 360 17.11 25.83 5.25
N ILE A 361 16.71 26.11 4.01
CA ILE A 361 17.59 26.05 2.83
C ILE A 361 18.08 27.48 2.64
N ASN A 362 19.31 27.77 3.04
CA ASN A 362 19.97 29.05 2.72
C ASN A 362 20.47 29.07 1.27
#